data_AF-A0A536U796-F1
#
_entry.id   AF-A0A536U796-F1
#
_cell.length_a   1.000
_cell.length_b   1.000
_cell.length_c   1.000
_cell.angle_alpha   90.00
_cell.angle_beta   90.00
_cell.angle_gamma   90.00
#
_symmetry.space_group_name_H-M   'P 1'
#
loop_
_entity.id
_entity.type
_entity.pdbx_description
1 polymer ?
#
loop_
_entity_poly.entity_id
_entity_poly.type
_entity_poly.pdbx_seq_one_letter_code
_entity_poly.pdbx_strand_id
1 'polypeptide(L)'
;MNKRIATACSGGVALLAAAGAAQGSCGSAFCVLNTNWATQGVAHEAGTARLDVHYEFVDQKHLRSGTRQIPPEEDNEDIREVRTINRNLVSTLDYAFTKYWAVSASLPVVSRSHSHFADPTGANTFEKWDFTRAGDARVLGYYRF
;
A
#
# COMPACT_ATOMS: atom_id res chain seq x y z
N MET A 1 -16.55 38.09 25.35
CA MET A 1 -15.42 38.01 24.39
C MET A 1 -15.55 36.70 23.62
N ASN A 2 -16.27 36.71 22.48
CA ASN A 2 -16.58 35.50 21.71
C ASN A 2 -15.42 35.17 20.77
N LYS A 3 -14.60 34.17 21.11
CA LYS A 3 -13.60 33.64 20.19
C LYS A 3 -14.28 32.65 19.25
N ARG A 4 -14.49 33.08 18.01
CA ARG A 4 -14.93 32.22 16.90
C ARG A 4 -13.81 31.23 16.61
N ILE A 5 -14.08 29.94 16.80
CA ILE A 5 -13.23 28.85 16.30
C ILE A 5 -13.45 28.82 14.79
N ALA A 6 -12.53 29.44 14.05
CA ALA A 6 -12.49 29.30 12.60
C ALA A 6 -11.93 27.91 12.30
N THR A 7 -12.83 26.99 11.99
CA THR A 7 -12.55 25.63 11.54
C THR A 7 -11.69 25.70 10.28
N ALA A 8 -10.41 25.40 10.40
CA ALA A 8 -9.48 25.29 9.28
C ALA A 8 -9.76 23.99 8.50
N CYS A 9 -10.86 23.96 7.74
CA CYS A 9 -11.15 22.89 6.77
C CYS A 9 -10.34 23.04 5.46
N SER A 10 -9.43 24.01 5.37
CA SER A 10 -8.74 24.38 4.14
C SER A 10 -7.66 23.38 3.70
N GLY A 11 -7.20 22.48 4.58
CA GLY A 11 -6.13 21.51 4.26
C GLY A 11 -6.61 20.27 3.49
N GLY A 12 -7.86 19.84 3.67
CA GLY A 12 -8.36 18.60 3.06
C GLY A 12 -8.64 18.72 1.55
N VAL A 13 -9.04 19.91 1.09
CA VAL A 13 -9.47 20.13 -0.30
C VAL A 13 -8.29 20.12 -1.29
N ALA A 14 -7.09 20.50 -0.85
CA ALA A 14 -5.91 20.54 -1.72
C ALA A 14 -5.40 19.13 -2.12
N LEU A 15 -5.64 18.11 -1.29
CA LEU A 15 -5.21 16.73 -1.58
C LEU A 15 -6.12 16.00 -2.59
N LEU A 16 -7.39 16.42 -2.73
CA LEU A 16 -8.29 15.83 -3.73
C LEU A 16 -7.88 16.17 -5.16
N ALA A 17 -7.24 17.32 -5.39
CA ALA A 17 -6.81 17.75 -6.73
C ALA A 17 -5.59 16.95 -7.26
N ALA A 18 -4.90 16.21 -6.41
CA ALA A 18 -3.73 15.40 -6.76
C ALA A 18 -4.04 13.89 -6.89
N ALA A 19 -5.31 13.48 -6.79
CA ALA A 19 -5.74 12.11 -7.08
C ALA A 19 -5.59 11.84 -8.59
N GLY A 20 -4.38 11.53 -9.03
CA GLY A 20 -4.07 11.13 -10.40
C GLY A 20 -4.80 9.86 -10.81
N ALA A 21 -4.75 9.52 -12.10
CA ALA A 21 -5.31 8.28 -12.63
C ALA A 21 -4.68 7.07 -11.92
N ALA A 22 -5.44 6.45 -11.01
CA ALA A 22 -5.03 5.22 -10.36
C ALA A 22 -4.84 4.14 -11.43
N GLN A 23 -3.59 3.75 -11.66
CA GLN A 23 -3.26 2.64 -12.55
C GLN A 23 -3.53 1.33 -11.81
N GLY A 24 -4.27 0.42 -12.43
CA GLY A 24 -4.46 -0.92 -11.90
C GLY A 24 -3.11 -1.60 -11.70
N SER A 25 -2.83 -2.06 -10.49
CA SER A 25 -1.54 -2.66 -10.15
C SER A 25 -1.69 -4.18 -10.00
N CYS A 26 -1.98 -4.86 -11.12
CA CYS A 26 -2.05 -6.31 -11.19
C CYS A 26 -0.79 -6.92 -10.58
N GLY A 27 -0.94 -7.83 -9.61
CA GLY A 27 0.18 -8.47 -8.91
C GLY A 27 0.88 -7.61 -7.84
N SER A 28 0.44 -6.37 -7.54
CA SER A 28 0.95 -5.69 -6.35
C SER A 28 0.41 -6.32 -5.07
N ALA A 29 1.28 -6.43 -4.07
CA ALA A 29 0.94 -6.96 -2.77
C ALA A 29 1.72 -6.23 -1.68
N PHE A 30 1.03 -5.95 -0.57
CA PHE A 30 1.58 -5.35 0.64
C PHE A 30 1.15 -6.19 1.85
N CYS A 31 1.99 -6.22 2.88
CA CYS A 31 1.68 -6.93 4.12
C CYS A 31 0.92 -5.99 5.07
N VAL A 32 -0.41 -6.03 5.00
CA VAL A 32 -1.26 -5.21 5.90
C VAL A 32 -1.13 -5.57 7.39
N LEU A 33 -0.52 -6.71 7.71
CA LEU A 33 -0.29 -7.15 9.08
C LEU A 33 1.11 -6.73 9.55
N ASN A 34 1.16 -5.72 10.43
CA ASN A 34 2.35 -5.38 11.19
C ASN A 34 2.20 -5.86 12.64
N THR A 35 2.96 -6.89 13.03
CA THR A 35 2.91 -7.50 14.36
C THR A 35 3.88 -6.84 15.36
N ASN A 36 4.61 -5.81 14.95
CA ASN A 36 5.53 -5.11 15.84
C ASN A 36 4.74 -4.44 16.97
N TRP A 37 5.03 -4.80 18.22
CA TRP A 37 4.37 -4.23 19.40
C TRP A 37 4.48 -2.71 19.42
N ALA A 38 5.58 -2.15 18.92
CA ALA A 38 5.75 -0.71 18.86
C ALA A 38 4.69 -0.07 17.96
N THR A 39 4.32 -0.70 16.84
CA THR A 39 3.36 -0.14 15.86
C THR A 39 1.91 -0.34 16.25
N GLN A 40 1.64 -1.06 17.35
CA GLN A 40 0.29 -1.32 17.85
C GLN A 40 -0.22 -0.14 18.68
N GLY A 41 -0.42 1.00 18.02
CA GLY A 41 -0.90 2.24 18.62
C GLY A 41 -0.33 3.46 17.90
N VAL A 42 -1.07 4.57 17.92
CA VAL A 42 -0.55 5.85 17.42
C VAL A 42 0.29 6.47 18.54
N ALA A 43 1.31 7.26 18.23
CA ALA A 43 1.88 8.14 19.25
C ALA A 43 0.73 9.00 19.82
N HIS A 44 0.48 8.95 21.12
CA HIS A 44 -0.75 9.51 21.72
C HIS A 44 -0.52 10.71 22.62
N GLU A 45 0.73 10.95 23.03
CA GLU A 45 1.07 12.12 23.80
C GLU A 45 1.24 13.32 22.87
N ALA A 46 0.57 14.43 23.19
CA ALA A 46 0.63 15.63 22.37
C ALA A 46 2.09 16.09 22.20
N GLY A 47 2.50 16.36 20.97
CA GLY A 47 3.86 16.75 20.62
C GLY A 47 4.79 15.56 20.32
N THR A 48 4.33 14.32 20.42
CA THR A 48 5.15 13.15 20.07
C THR A 48 5.05 12.79 18.59
N ALA A 49 6.18 12.33 18.06
CA ALA A 49 6.31 11.80 16.71
C ALA A 49 6.79 10.36 16.77
N ARG A 50 6.32 9.54 15.82
CA ARG A 50 6.75 8.17 15.65
C ARG A 50 7.09 7.94 14.18
N LEU A 51 8.30 7.47 13.94
CA LEU A 51 8.72 6.98 12.63
C LEU A 51 8.72 5.45 12.66
N ASP A 52 7.91 4.86 11.77
CA ASP A 52 7.95 3.45 11.44
C ASP A 52 8.58 3.28 10.07
N VAL A 53 9.55 2.37 9.97
CA VAL A 53 10.11 1.94 8.69
C VAL A 53 10.16 0.43 8.71
N HIS A 54 9.53 -0.20 7.73
CA HIS A 54 9.55 -1.65 7.62
C HIS A 54 9.74 -2.10 6.18
N TYR A 55 10.31 -3.28 6.04
CA TYR A 55 10.54 -3.93 4.76
C TYR A 55 9.62 -5.14 4.63
N GLU A 56 8.94 -5.23 3.50
CA GLU A 56 8.04 -6.33 3.15
C GLU A 56 8.62 -7.10 1.99
N PHE A 57 8.57 -8.43 2.08
CA PHE A 57 8.89 -9.35 1.00
C PHE A 57 7.69 -10.26 0.76
N VAL A 58 7.09 -10.17 -0.41
CA VAL A 58 5.93 -10.98 -0.80
C VAL A 58 6.26 -11.75 -2.07
N ASP A 59 6.29 -13.09 -1.98
CA ASP A 59 6.57 -14.00 -3.10
C ASP A 59 5.29 -14.72 -3.54
N GLN A 60 4.63 -14.19 -4.57
CA GLN A 60 3.44 -14.76 -5.17
C GLN A 60 3.85 -15.72 -6.30
N LYS A 61 3.82 -17.02 -6.02
CA LYS A 61 4.25 -18.09 -6.95
C LYS A 61 3.23 -19.24 -7.06
N HIS A 62 2.05 -19.07 -6.50
CA HIS A 62 1.02 -20.10 -6.42
C HIS A 62 -0.27 -19.58 -7.03
N LEU A 63 -0.74 -20.25 -8.08
CA LEU A 63 -2.06 -20.01 -8.65
C LEU A 63 -3.14 -20.55 -7.70
N ARG A 64 -4.24 -19.81 -7.57
CA ARG A 64 -5.31 -20.10 -6.63
C ARG A 64 -6.66 -19.87 -7.31
N SER A 65 -7.61 -20.77 -7.07
CA SER A 65 -9.02 -20.61 -7.45
C SER A 65 -9.87 -20.91 -6.22
N GLY A 66 -10.59 -19.90 -5.73
CA GLY A 66 -11.27 -19.96 -4.44
C GLY A 66 -10.28 -20.27 -3.30
N THR A 67 -10.51 -21.36 -2.57
CA THR A 67 -9.72 -21.76 -1.40
C THR A 67 -8.58 -22.74 -1.71
N ARG A 68 -8.46 -23.23 -2.95
CA ARG A 68 -7.46 -24.24 -3.32
C ARG A 68 -6.38 -23.70 -4.23
N GLN A 69 -5.19 -24.30 -4.15
CA GLN A 69 -4.18 -24.13 -5.18
C GLN A 69 -4.61 -24.84 -6.45
N ILE A 70 -4.35 -24.22 -7.60
CA ILE A 70 -4.55 -24.84 -8.90
C ILE A 70 -3.18 -25.01 -9.58
N PRO A 71 -2.98 -26.05 -10.39
CA PRO A 71 -1.82 -26.16 -11.24
C PRO A 71 -2.00 -25.28 -12.50
N PRO A 72 -0.91 -24.95 -13.24
CA PRO A 72 -0.96 -24.03 -14.38
C PRO A 72 -1.88 -24.45 -15.53
N GLU A 73 -2.21 -25.73 -15.66
CA GLU A 73 -3.06 -26.28 -16.71
C GLU A 73 -4.55 -26.02 -16.47
N GLU A 74 -4.93 -25.67 -15.23
CA GLU A 74 -6.30 -25.30 -14.87
C GLU A 74 -6.57 -23.80 -14.98
N ASP A 75 -5.53 -22.99 -15.22
CA ASP A 75 -5.64 -21.55 -15.43
C ASP A 75 -5.95 -21.25 -16.90
N ASN A 76 -7.22 -20.96 -17.17
CA ASN A 76 -7.76 -20.71 -18.51
C ASN A 76 -7.95 -19.21 -18.80
N GLU A 77 -7.33 -18.33 -18.02
CA GLU A 77 -7.37 -16.89 -18.24
C GLU A 77 -6.46 -16.47 -19.41
N ASP A 78 -6.74 -15.30 -20.00
CA ASP A 78 -5.96 -14.74 -21.12
C ASP A 78 -4.52 -14.37 -20.73
N ILE A 79 -4.25 -14.27 -19.42
CA ILE A 79 -2.93 -14.04 -18.84
C ILE A 79 -2.72 -15.08 -17.74
N ARG A 80 -1.71 -15.93 -17.89
CA ARG A 80 -1.31 -16.91 -16.88
C ARG A 80 -0.15 -16.39 -16.05
N GLU A 81 -0.44 -16.04 -14.81
CA GLU A 81 0.53 -15.54 -13.84
C GLU A 81 1.58 -16.60 -13.48
N VAL A 82 2.87 -16.27 -13.53
CA VAL A 82 3.95 -17.21 -13.17
C VAL A 82 4.50 -16.88 -11.80
N ARG A 83 4.97 -15.66 -11.61
CA ARG A 83 5.55 -15.21 -10.35
C ARG A 83 5.57 -13.70 -10.25
N THR A 84 5.18 -13.19 -9.09
CA THR A 84 5.41 -11.79 -8.70
C THR A 84 6.15 -11.73 -7.38
N ILE A 85 7.27 -11.01 -7.34
CA ILE A 85 7.99 -10.70 -6.10
C ILE A 85 7.83 -9.20 -5.85
N ASN A 86 7.15 -8.85 -4.76
CA ASN A 86 7.06 -7.49 -4.26
C ASN A 86 8.04 -7.30 -3.10
N ARG A 87 8.81 -6.22 -3.16
CA ARG A 87 9.78 -5.79 -2.16
C ARG A 87 9.49 -4.35 -1.81
N ASN A 88 8.84 -4.13 -0.67
CA ASN A 88 8.33 -2.82 -0.32
C ASN A 88 9.11 -2.29 0.87
N LEU A 89 9.68 -1.09 0.73
CA LEU A 89 10.14 -0.30 1.87
C LEU A 89 9.06 0.71 2.20
N VAL A 90 8.38 0.52 3.32
CA VAL A 90 7.28 1.39 3.74
C VAL A 90 7.75 2.25 4.89
N SER A 91 7.61 3.57 4.75
CA SER A 91 7.91 4.53 5.80
C SER A 91 6.61 5.23 6.22
N THR A 92 6.34 5.30 7.51
CA THR A 92 5.17 5.95 8.10
C THR A 92 5.60 6.88 9.21
N LEU A 93 5.16 8.14 9.15
CA LEU A 93 5.34 9.14 10.18
C LEU A 93 4.00 9.46 10.83
N ASP A 94 3.89 9.18 12.12
CA ASP A 94 2.76 9.58 12.95
C ASP A 94 3.14 10.80 13.79
N TYR A 95 2.23 11.75 13.91
CA TYR A 95 2.39 12.94 14.76
C TYR A 95 1.10 13.28 15.49
N ALA A 96 1.18 13.40 16.83
CA ALA A 96 0.08 13.84 17.67
C ALA A 96 0.14 15.35 17.92
N PHE A 97 -0.72 16.12 17.25
CA PHE A 97 -0.80 17.57 17.45
C PHE A 97 -1.39 17.91 18.82
N THR A 98 -2.36 17.13 19.27
CA THR A 98 -3.06 17.32 20.54
C THR A 98 -3.42 15.96 21.15
N LYS A 99 -3.93 15.95 22.38
CA LYS A 99 -4.46 14.72 23.00
C LYS A 99 -5.69 14.11 22.29
N TYR A 100 -6.23 14.81 21.30
CA TYR A 100 -7.43 14.43 20.53
C TYR A 100 -7.17 14.17 19.05
N TRP A 101 -6.07 14.69 18.49
CA TRP A 101 -5.80 14.63 17.05
C TRP A 101 -4.38 14.15 16.78
N ALA A 102 -4.27 13.16 15.89
CA ALA A 102 -3.03 12.73 15.29
C ALA A 102 -3.17 12.61 13.76
N VAL A 103 -2.07 12.75 13.04
CA VAL A 103 -1.98 12.47 11.59
C VAL A 103 -0.91 11.42 11.37
N SER A 104 -1.17 10.52 10.43
CA SER A 104 -0.22 9.53 9.92
C SER A 104 -0.01 9.77 8.44
N ALA A 105 1.25 9.88 8.02
CA ALA A 105 1.62 10.00 6.61
C ALA A 105 2.53 8.84 6.24
N SER A 106 2.20 8.08 5.19
CA SER A 106 2.97 6.93 4.73
C SER A 106 3.36 7.05 3.26
N LEU A 107 4.60 6.67 2.94
CA LEU A 107 5.14 6.60 1.58
C LEU A 107 5.85 5.27 1.37
N PRO A 108 5.38 4.41 0.44
CA PRO A 108 6.08 3.20 0.06
C PRO A 108 7.03 3.43 -1.12
N VAL A 109 8.20 2.79 -1.08
CA VAL A 109 9.05 2.53 -2.25
C VAL A 109 8.94 1.05 -2.58
N VAL A 110 8.45 0.76 -3.79
CA VAL A 110 8.13 -0.60 -4.25
C VAL A 110 9.14 -1.02 -5.31
N SER A 111 9.79 -2.15 -5.09
CA SER A 111 10.53 -2.89 -6.11
C SER A 111 9.77 -4.15 -6.47
N ARG A 112 9.38 -4.29 -7.74
CA ARG A 112 8.59 -5.42 -8.23
C ARG A 112 9.29 -6.12 -9.38
N SER A 113 9.34 -7.45 -9.28
CA SER A 113 9.69 -8.35 -10.38
C SER A 113 8.47 -9.19 -10.70
N HIS A 114 8.05 -9.21 -11.96
CA HIS A 114 6.84 -9.91 -12.36
C HIS A 114 7.03 -10.60 -13.69
N SER A 115 6.47 -11.80 -13.82
CA SER A 115 6.44 -12.56 -15.06
C SER A 115 5.13 -13.31 -15.22
N HIS A 116 4.65 -13.38 -16.46
CA HIS A 116 3.47 -14.13 -16.85
C HIS A 116 3.61 -14.64 -18.30
N PHE A 117 2.66 -15.47 -18.72
CA PHE A 117 2.43 -15.78 -20.13
C PHE A 117 1.18 -15.06 -20.62
N ALA A 118 1.30 -14.28 -21.68
CA ALA A 118 0.17 -13.70 -22.39
C ALA A 118 -0.32 -14.66 -23.48
N ASP A 119 -1.64 -14.72 -23.67
CA ASP A 119 -2.30 -15.66 -24.59
C ASP A 119 -1.80 -17.11 -24.40
N PRO A 120 -1.94 -17.69 -23.18
CA PRO A 120 -1.35 -18.99 -22.84
C PRO A 120 -1.94 -20.16 -23.65
N THR A 121 -3.10 -19.95 -24.29
CA THR A 121 -3.76 -20.91 -25.19
C THR A 121 -3.42 -20.72 -26.67
N GLY A 122 -2.80 -19.60 -27.03
CA GLY A 122 -2.40 -19.24 -28.39
C GLY A 122 -0.89 -19.11 -28.54
N ALA A 123 -0.39 -17.89 -28.77
CA ALA A 123 1.04 -17.65 -29.01
C ALA A 123 1.92 -17.95 -27.78
N ASN A 124 1.34 -17.94 -26.58
CA ASN A 124 1.97 -18.26 -25.30
C ASN A 124 3.27 -17.48 -25.09
N THR A 125 3.18 -16.15 -25.19
CA THR A 125 4.34 -15.26 -25.11
C THR A 125 4.72 -15.01 -23.67
N PHE A 126 5.96 -15.33 -23.31
CA PHE A 126 6.50 -15.01 -21.99
C PHE A 126 6.83 -13.52 -21.89
N GLU A 127 6.27 -12.86 -20.88
CA GLU A 127 6.56 -11.47 -20.56
C GLU A 127 7.12 -11.35 -19.16
N LYS A 128 8.07 -10.42 -19.00
CA LYS A 128 8.68 -10.10 -17.72
C LYS A 128 9.02 -8.62 -17.65
N TRP A 129 8.78 -8.03 -16.48
CA TRP A 129 9.28 -6.70 -16.15
C TRP A 129 9.78 -6.61 -14.72
N ASP A 130 10.68 -5.65 -14.53
CA ASP A 130 11.24 -5.27 -13.25
C ASP A 130 11.17 -3.75 -13.11
N PHE A 131 10.76 -3.24 -11.96
CA PHE A 131 10.82 -1.81 -11.67
C PHE A 131 11.05 -1.52 -10.19
N THR A 132 11.53 -0.31 -9.91
CA THR A 132 11.54 0.28 -8.57
C THR A 132 10.99 1.70 -8.64
N ARG A 133 9.91 2.00 -7.91
CA ARG A 133 9.22 3.30 -7.95
C ARG A 133 8.60 3.63 -6.59
N ALA A 134 8.33 4.90 -6.35
CA ALA A 134 7.42 5.29 -5.27
C ALA A 134 6.01 4.77 -5.60
N GLY A 135 5.33 4.21 -4.60
CA GLY A 135 3.93 3.86 -4.69
C GLY A 135 3.04 5.00 -4.19
N ASP A 136 1.77 4.69 -3.94
CA ASP A 136 0.79 5.69 -3.53
C ASP A 136 1.07 6.19 -2.11
N ALA A 137 1.24 7.50 -1.97
CA ALA A 137 1.31 8.15 -0.67
C ALA A 137 -0.08 8.16 -0.01
N ARG A 138 -0.13 7.99 1.30
CA ARG A 138 -1.37 8.01 2.08
C ARG A 138 -1.22 8.91 3.29
N VAL A 139 -2.26 9.70 3.57
CA VAL A 139 -2.38 10.50 4.79
C VAL A 139 -3.68 10.15 5.48
N LEU A 140 -3.63 9.88 6.78
CA LEU A 140 -4.77 9.55 7.63
C LEU A 140 -4.83 10.52 8.82
N GLY A 141 -6.03 11.01 9.14
CA GLY A 141 -6.29 11.78 10.35
C GLY A 141 -7.04 10.93 11.37
N TYR A 142 -6.59 10.94 12.62
CA TYR A 142 -7.22 10.23 13.73
C TYR A 142 -7.77 11.23 14.73
N TYR A 143 -9.07 11.13 15.00
CA TYR A 143 -9.73 11.89 16.06
C TYR A 143 -10.12 10.96 17.21
N ARG A 144 -9.84 11.39 18.44
CA ARG A 144 -10.21 10.70 19.68
C ARG A 144 -11.25 11.53 20.44
N PHE A 145 -12.38 10.91 20.73
CA PHE A 145 -13.47 11.47 21.55
C PHE A 145 -13.17 11.33 23.05
#